data_AF-A0A3C0IMC9-F1
#
_entry.id   AF-A0A3C0IMC9-F1
#
_cell.length_a   1.000
_cell.length_b   1.000
_cell.length_c   1.000
_cell.angle_alpha   90.00
_cell.angle_beta   90.00
_cell.angle_gamma   90.00
#
_symmetry.space_group_name_H-M   'P 1'
#
loop_
_entity.id
_entity.type
_entity.pdbx_description
1 polymer ?
#
loop_
_entity_poly.entity_id
_entity_poly.type
_entity_poly.pdbx_seq_one_letter_code
_entity_poly.pdbx_strand_id
1 'polypeptide(L)'
;QLFIEQDPTKALALAELLHSDNTDRKEADKSISEEALHMINSDPALQQRKTTVVYQEHWHKGVVGIVASRLIEHYYRPTIVLTKSGDV
;
A
#
# COMPACT_ATOMS: atom_id res chain seq x y z
N GLN A 1 3.49 -0.11 22.85
CA GLN A 1 3.02 0.74 23.96
C GLN A 1 1.56 0.46 24.26
N LEU A 2 0.63 0.56 23.29
CA LEU A 2 -0.78 0.22 23.52
C LEU A 2 -1.00 -1.14 24.20
N PHE A 3 -0.41 -2.22 23.66
CA PHE A 3 -0.65 -3.59 24.15
C PHE A 3 -0.11 -3.92 25.56
N ILE A 4 0.58 -2.99 26.21
CA ILE A 4 1.15 -3.17 27.56
C ILE A 4 0.75 -2.05 28.53
N GLU A 5 -0.09 -1.12 28.08
CA GLU A 5 -0.54 0.02 28.89
C GLU A 5 -1.63 -0.43 29.88
N GLN A 6 -1.53 0.02 31.12
CA GLN A 6 -2.47 -0.32 32.19
C GLN A 6 -3.45 0.83 32.48
N ASP A 7 -3.08 2.06 32.15
CA ASP A 7 -3.95 3.23 32.28
C ASP A 7 -4.95 3.28 31.10
N PRO A 8 -6.26 3.12 31.36
CA PRO A 8 -7.26 3.05 30.29
C PRO A 8 -7.37 4.36 29.50
N THR A 9 -7.11 5.52 30.10
CA THR A 9 -7.17 6.81 29.41
C THR A 9 -6.00 6.95 28.44
N LYS A 10 -4.80 6.53 28.84
CA LYS A 10 -3.63 6.52 27.96
C LYS A 10 -3.77 5.48 26.85
N ALA A 11 -4.28 4.29 27.18
CA ALA A 11 -4.55 3.26 26.19
C ALA A 11 -5.54 3.73 25.11
N LEU A 12 -6.59 4.47 25.50
CA LEU A 12 -7.54 5.04 24.55
C LEU A 12 -6.86 6.04 23.59
N ALA A 13 -6.05 6.97 24.12
CA ALA A 13 -5.33 7.93 23.29
C ALA A 13 -4.35 7.25 22.30
N LEU A 14 -3.67 6.19 22.73
CA LEU A 14 -2.80 5.39 21.87
C LEU A 14 -3.60 4.63 20.79
N ALA A 15 -4.79 4.14 21.13
CA ALA A 15 -5.67 3.45 20.19
C ALA A 15 -6.22 4.41 19.12
N GLU A 16 -6.58 5.63 19.50
CA GLU A 16 -7.02 6.68 18.56
C GLU A 16 -5.90 7.06 17.58
N LEU A 17 -4.66 7.21 18.06
CA LEU A 17 -3.51 7.47 17.21
C LEU A 17 -3.30 6.32 16.20
N LEU A 18 -3.30 5.07 16.67
CA LEU A 18 -3.19 3.90 15.79
C LEU A 18 -4.35 3.79 14.79
N HIS A 19 -5.55 4.23 15.19
CA HIS A 19 -6.71 4.26 14.29
C HIS A 19 -6.52 5.30 13.19
N SER A 20 -5.98 6.48 13.52
CA SER A 20 -5.61 7.51 12.55
C SER A 20 -4.58 6.97 11.56
N ASP A 21 -3.46 6.44 12.05
CA ASP A 21 -2.39 5.88 11.21
C ASP A 21 -2.92 4.77 10.27
N ASN A 22 -3.82 3.93 10.79
CA ASN A 22 -4.44 2.87 10.01
C ASN A 22 -5.40 3.41 8.94
N THR A 23 -6.06 4.54 9.19
CA THR A 23 -6.93 5.21 8.23
C THR A 23 -6.10 5.83 7.12
N ASP A 24 -5.05 6.58 7.46
CA ASP A 24 -4.12 7.17 6.50
C ASP A 24 -3.49 6.11 5.61
N ARG A 25 -3.06 4.98 6.20
CA ARG A 25 -2.54 3.84 5.44
C ARG A 25 -3.56 3.26 4.47
N LYS A 26 -4.84 3.17 4.85
CA LYS A 26 -5.91 2.66 3.97
C LYS A 26 -6.20 3.61 2.81
N GLU A 27 -6.14 4.92 3.05
CA GLU A 27 -6.31 5.92 2.00
C GLU A 27 -5.16 5.86 0.99
N ALA A 28 -3.93 5.76 1.48
CA ALA A 28 -2.76 5.56 0.63
C ALA A 28 -2.86 4.23 -0.15
N ASP A 29 -3.28 3.13 0.48
CA ASP A 29 -3.49 1.83 -0.19
C ASP A 29 -4.49 1.94 -1.35
N LYS A 30 -5.62 2.62 -1.10
CA LYS A 30 -6.64 2.85 -2.13
C LYS A 30 -6.08 3.68 -3.29
N SER A 31 -5.49 4.83 -3.01
CA SER A 31 -4.97 5.74 -4.03
C SER A 31 -3.88 5.09 -4.88
N ILE A 32 -2.93 4.39 -4.25
CA ILE A 32 -1.84 3.72 -4.94
C ILE A 32 -2.37 2.54 -5.77
N SER A 33 -3.34 1.77 -5.25
CA SER A 33 -3.96 0.68 -6.00
C SER A 33 -4.67 1.18 -7.25
N GLU A 34 -5.44 2.27 -7.14
CA GLU A 34 -6.13 2.90 -8.27
C GLU A 34 -5.13 3.38 -9.33
N GLU A 35 -4.04 4.03 -8.92
CA GLU A 35 -2.98 4.49 -9.83
C GLU A 35 -2.28 3.32 -10.52
N ALA A 36 -1.92 2.27 -9.79
CA ALA A 36 -1.30 1.08 -10.36
C ALA A 36 -2.21 0.36 -11.36
N LEU A 37 -3.50 0.22 -11.06
CA LEU A 37 -4.49 -0.34 -11.98
C LEU A 37 -4.63 0.52 -13.24
N HIS A 38 -4.66 1.85 -13.09
CA HIS A 38 -4.68 2.77 -14.22
C HIS A 38 -3.46 2.58 -15.12
N MET A 39 -2.25 2.55 -14.55
CA MET A 39 -1.01 2.30 -15.30
C MET A 39 -1.06 1.01 -16.12
N ILE A 40 -1.54 -0.10 -15.52
CA ILE A 40 -1.64 -1.39 -16.21
C ILE A 40 -2.70 -1.33 -17.31
N ASN A 41 -3.83 -0.67 -17.06
CA ASN A 41 -4.94 -0.61 -18.01
C ASN A 41 -4.68 0.33 -19.19
N SER A 42 -3.86 1.35 -19.00
CA SER A 42 -3.46 2.28 -20.07
C SER A 42 -2.38 1.73 -21.01
N ASP A 43 -1.73 0.60 -20.67
CA ASP A 43 -0.70 -0.02 -21.49
C ASP A 43 -1.09 -1.48 -21.87
N PRO A 44 -1.55 -1.70 -23.12
CA PRO A 44 -1.88 -3.04 -23.62
C PRO A 44 -0.71 -4.03 -23.53
N ALA A 45 0.53 -3.56 -23.59
CA ALA A 45 1.69 -4.44 -23.43
C ALA A 45 1.80 -4.94 -22.00
N LEU A 46 1.53 -4.10 -20.98
CA LEU A 46 1.49 -4.53 -19.57
C LEU A 46 0.33 -5.50 -19.29
N GLN A 47 -0.81 -5.35 -19.94
CA GLN A 47 -1.91 -6.29 -19.81
C GLN A 47 -1.53 -7.69 -20.32
N GLN A 48 -0.82 -7.78 -21.44
CA GLN A 48 -0.45 -9.06 -22.06
C GLN A 48 0.74 -9.78 -21.40
N ARG A 49 1.48 -9.12 -20.51
CA ARG A 49 2.64 -9.73 -19.83
C ARG A 49 2.23 -10.88 -18.89
N LYS A 50 3.14 -11.83 -18.67
CA LYS A 50 2.97 -12.88 -17.65
C LYS A 50 3.31 -12.42 -16.24
N THR A 51 3.79 -11.18 -16.09
CA THR A 51 4.18 -10.57 -14.81
C THR A 51 3.73 -9.11 -14.77
N THR A 52 3.31 -8.64 -13.60
CA THR A 52 3.05 -7.22 -13.35
C THR A 52 4.30 -6.58 -12.75
N VAL A 53 4.80 -5.51 -13.35
CA VAL A 53 5.88 -4.69 -12.77
C VAL A 53 5.45 -3.25 -12.87
N VAL A 54 5.29 -2.57 -11.74
CA VAL A 54 4.89 -1.17 -11.66
C VAL A 54 5.81 -0.41 -10.70
N TYR A 55 6.10 0.84 -11.05
CA TYR A 55 6.94 1.73 -10.26
C TYR A 55 6.34 3.13 -10.24
N GLN A 56 6.37 3.76 -9.08
CA GLN A 56 6.12 5.19 -8.96
C GLN A 56 6.87 5.77 -7.78
N GLU A 57 7.43 6.97 -7.95
CA GLU A 57 8.33 7.56 -6.96
C GLU A 57 7.63 8.01 -5.68
N HIS A 58 6.39 8.51 -5.77
CA HIS A 58 5.66 9.07 -4.63
C HIS A 58 4.88 8.04 -3.81
N TRP A 59 4.92 6.75 -4.18
CA TRP A 59 4.19 5.72 -3.45
C TRP A 59 4.75 5.49 -2.05
N HIS A 60 3.86 5.34 -1.07
CA HIS A 60 4.27 5.14 0.31
C HIS A 60 4.91 3.76 0.51
N LYS A 61 6.17 3.72 0.93
CA LYS A 61 6.97 2.49 1.14
C LYS A 61 6.29 1.46 2.05
N GLY A 62 5.57 1.91 3.08
CA GLY A 62 4.81 1.01 3.98
C GLY A 62 3.55 0.39 3.37
N VAL A 63 3.15 0.83 2.17
CA VAL A 63 1.87 0.47 1.54
C VAL A 63 2.05 -0.36 0.27
N VAL A 64 3.16 -0.19 -0.46
CA VAL A 64 3.42 -0.92 -1.73
C VAL A 64 3.29 -2.44 -1.63
N GLY A 65 3.56 -3.03 -0.47
CA GLY A 65 3.37 -4.47 -0.23
C GLY A 65 1.90 -4.90 -0.22
N ILE A 66 1.01 -4.07 0.35
CA ILE A 66 -0.44 -4.32 0.37
C ILE A 66 -0.99 -4.26 -1.05
N VAL A 67 -0.56 -3.24 -1.80
CA VAL A 67 -0.94 -3.05 -3.21
C VAL A 67 -0.46 -4.22 -4.07
N ALA A 68 0.76 -4.72 -3.85
CA ALA A 68 1.26 -5.91 -4.55
C ALA A 68 0.35 -7.13 -4.34
N SER A 69 -0.11 -7.35 -3.10
CA SER A 69 -1.05 -8.44 -2.79
C SER A 69 -2.37 -8.28 -3.56
N ARG A 70 -2.94 -7.07 -3.60
CA ARG A 70 -4.18 -6.79 -4.33
C ARG A 70 -4.03 -7.02 -5.83
N LEU A 71 -2.91 -6.61 -6.41
CA LEU A 71 -2.63 -6.83 -7.83
C LEU A 71 -2.43 -8.31 -8.15
N ILE A 72 -1.85 -9.10 -7.24
CA ILE A 72 -1.77 -10.57 -7.37
C ILE A 72 -3.18 -11.17 -7.38
N GLU A 73 -4.07 -10.75 -6.48
CA GLU A 73 -5.46 -11.21 -6.44
C GLU A 73 -6.27 -10.81 -7.68
N HIS A 74 -5.97 -9.66 -8.28
CA HIS A 74 -6.67 -9.17 -9.45
C HIS A 74 -6.21 -9.84 -10.75
N TYR A 75 -4.88 -9.97 -10.96
CA TYR A 75 -4.30 -10.44 -12.22
C TYR A 75 -3.77 -11.87 -12.17
N TYR A 76 -3.77 -12.53 -11.01
CA TYR A 76 -3.33 -13.92 -10.80
C TYR A 76 -1.94 -14.23 -11.38
N ARG A 77 -1.00 -13.28 -11.28
CA ARG A 77 0.35 -13.40 -11.84
C ARG A 77 1.41 -12.76 -10.94
N PRO A 78 2.69 -13.17 -11.04
CA PRO A 78 3.76 -12.59 -10.25
C PRO A 78 3.80 -11.06 -10.39
N THR A 79 3.83 -10.37 -9.27
CA THR A 79 3.72 -8.90 -9.22
C THR A 79 4.89 -8.32 -8.44
N ILE A 80 5.51 -7.29 -9.02
CA ILE A 80 6.55 -6.48 -8.42
C ILE A 80 6.04 -5.04 -8.38
N VAL A 81 5.94 -4.47 -7.19
CA VAL A 81 5.57 -3.06 -6.96
C VAL A 81 6.78 -2.36 -6.35
N LEU A 82 7.26 -1.30 -7.00
CA LEU A 82 8.44 -0.57 -6.60
C LEU A 82 8.09 0.87 -6.27
N THR A 83 8.86 1.45 -5.37
CA THR A 83 8.82 2.89 -5.11
C THR A 83 10.21 3.40 -4.75
N LYS A 84 10.40 4.71 -4.78
CA LYS A 84 11.66 5.33 -4.41
C LYS A 84 11.91 5.09 -2.92
N SER A 85 13.06 4.51 -2.56
CA SER A 85 13.41 4.25 -1.17
C SER A 85 14.19 5.43 -0.59
N GLY A 86 13.48 6.47 -0.12
CA GLY A 86 14.09 7.62 0.55
C GLY A 86 14.98 8.47 -0.36
N ASP A 87 15.23 9.71 0.06
CA ASP A 87 16.40 10.47 -0.38
C ASP A 87 17.59 10.07 0.51
N VAL A 88 18.79 10.13 -0.07
CA VAL A 88 20.08 9.91 0.59
C VAL A 88 20.18 10.67 1.92
#